data_AF-A0A336L3J0-F1
#
_entry.id   AF-A0A336L3J0-F1
#
_cell.length_a   1.000
_cell.length_b   1.000
_cell.length_c   1.000
_cell.angle_alpha   90.00
_cell.angle_beta   90.00
_cell.angle_gamma   90.00
#
_symmetry.space_group_name_H-M   'P 1'
#
loop_
_entity.id
_entity.type
_entity.pdbx_description
1 polymer ?
#
loop_
_entity_poly.entity_id
_entity_poly.type
_entity_poly.pdbx_seq_one_letter_code
_entity_poly.pdbx_strand_id
1 'polypeptide(L)'
;MSEQPTKAPVKKVPIHLQSAQNRVYIKKGKIVNHDSIQNGDVYIEDGKVRYVGNGQDFVVPGGVKVIDAAGKYVLPGGIDPHTHLDFNFGGTTTADDFYQGTKAAIAGGTTTILDFVIPQKGQSLLEAYDEWRVKADGKVCCDYGFHVAITWWSKSVSDEMGILCKERGVNSFKVFMAYKGLFMLNDSELFEVFERCKELGAIAQVHAENGDIIAKNVKKLLDQGITGPEGHELSRTEEVEAEAVNRACVIAHQELGKNDFSKIPNGVNGVEDRMSVVWEKGVVSGLLDPQRFVAVTSTNAAKIFGIYPQKGRIAVGSDADIVIWNGQATRVISAKTHHQACDFNIFEGLQCHGVPEYVIVRGKISLEDGNLRVAEGQGQFIPTPLKPAFVYETNGVKNNHDVDDHNGLENLKLEEELTEAEDLHPRFVEPPQSVSGASQASCHTARGMVPGSRNLQQSSFSISEELDKDGPRACIRVRAPPGGRSSQLCSCTQSKVMGIGSSSRVSVNMNGPVAEFVKQTIASDKIVIFSKSYCPYCTTAKKQFEKLNKAFTCIELENRDDCNEIQDVLGQMTGARSVPRVFIDGKFIGGGDDVKRLYNNGELQRLVE
;
A
#
# COMPACT_ATOMS: atom_id res chain seq x y z
N MET A 1 35.60 51.49 41.85
CA MET A 1 34.21 51.48 41.32
C MET A 1 34.32 51.70 39.82
N SER A 2 33.97 50.70 39.01
CA SER A 2 34.12 50.74 37.55
C SER A 2 32.80 51.15 36.88
N GLU A 3 32.85 52.14 35.99
CA GLU A 3 31.69 52.60 35.23
C GLU A 3 31.20 51.50 34.26
N GLN A 4 29.88 51.37 34.14
CA GLN A 4 29.26 50.50 33.12
C GLN A 4 29.00 51.31 31.82
N PRO A 5 29.26 50.76 30.64
CA PRO A 5 28.95 51.43 29.37
C PRO A 5 27.44 51.44 29.12
N THR A 6 26.91 52.62 28.78
CA THR A 6 25.50 52.83 28.45
C THR A 6 25.14 52.15 27.12
N LYS A 7 24.14 51.27 27.13
CA LYS A 7 23.61 50.64 25.90
C LYS A 7 22.91 51.69 25.04
N ALA A 8 23.35 51.83 23.79
CA ALA A 8 22.65 52.63 22.78
C ALA A 8 21.22 52.12 22.56
N PRO A 9 20.23 53.00 22.27
CA PRO A 9 18.84 52.59 22.08
C PRO A 9 18.70 51.74 20.81
N VAL A 10 18.19 50.52 20.99
CA VAL A 10 17.83 49.64 19.87
C VAL A 10 16.73 50.30 19.06
N LYS A 11 17.01 50.62 17.78
CA LYS A 11 15.98 51.11 16.85
C LYS A 11 14.87 50.07 16.75
N LYS A 12 13.65 50.43 17.18
CA LYS A 12 12.46 49.61 16.95
C LYS A 12 12.27 49.46 15.45
N VAL A 13 12.45 48.24 14.94
CA VAL A 13 12.09 47.89 13.56
C VAL A 13 10.56 47.99 13.43
N PRO A 14 10.02 48.60 12.36
CA PRO A 14 8.56 48.65 12.15
C PRO A 14 7.96 47.25 12.08
N ILE A 15 6.84 47.03 12.77
CA ILE A 15 6.16 45.73 12.93
C ILE A 15 5.65 45.16 11.58
N HIS A 16 5.67 45.92 10.50
CA HIS A 16 5.20 45.52 9.17
C HIS A 16 6.20 44.77 8.28
N LEU A 17 7.42 44.48 8.74
CA LEU A 17 8.46 43.81 7.91
C LEU A 17 8.56 42.28 8.08
N GLN A 18 7.76 41.66 8.96
CA GLN A 18 7.84 40.21 9.22
C GLN A 18 7.11 39.33 8.17
N SER A 19 6.18 39.85 7.36
CA SER A 19 5.36 38.99 6.46
C SER A 19 5.98 38.67 5.09
N ALA A 20 7.05 39.35 4.67
CA ALA A 20 7.64 39.13 3.34
C ALA A 20 8.24 37.71 3.16
N GLN A 21 8.70 37.06 4.23
CA GLN A 21 9.32 35.73 4.16
C GLN A 21 8.33 34.57 3.92
N ASN A 22 7.02 34.79 4.15
CA ASN A 22 5.97 33.77 3.96
C ASN A 22 5.13 34.01 2.69
N ARG A 23 5.60 34.86 1.77
CA ARG A 23 4.93 35.13 0.49
C ARG A 23 5.66 34.48 -0.67
N VAL A 24 4.98 33.57 -1.35
CA VAL A 24 5.51 32.84 -2.52
C VAL A 24 4.55 32.97 -3.70
N TYR A 25 5.09 33.17 -4.90
CA TYR A 25 4.34 33.20 -6.15
C TYR A 25 4.93 32.19 -7.13
N ILE A 26 4.16 31.14 -7.41
CA ILE A 26 4.53 30.08 -8.34
C ILE A 26 3.89 30.43 -9.68
N LYS A 27 4.69 30.59 -10.74
CA LYS A 27 4.20 30.99 -12.08
C LYS A 27 4.39 29.90 -13.13
N LYS A 28 3.54 29.90 -14.16
CA LYS A 28 3.60 29.04 -15.35
C LYS A 28 3.55 27.53 -15.06
N GLY A 29 2.99 27.15 -13.90
CA GLY A 29 2.91 25.77 -13.47
C GLY A 29 1.76 25.02 -14.13
N LYS A 30 1.88 23.70 -14.22
CA LYS A 30 0.75 22.81 -14.50
C LYS A 30 0.16 22.34 -13.18
N ILE A 31 -0.86 23.05 -12.70
CA ILE A 31 -1.56 22.78 -11.44
C ILE A 31 -2.38 21.50 -11.61
N VAL A 32 -2.17 20.51 -10.73
CA VAL A 32 -2.90 19.23 -10.74
C VAL A 32 -3.65 19.05 -9.44
N ASN A 33 -4.95 18.86 -9.55
CA ASN A 33 -5.78 18.30 -8.49
C ASN A 33 -6.30 16.92 -8.94
N HIS A 34 -6.92 16.16 -8.04
CA HIS A 34 -7.48 14.84 -8.36
C HIS A 34 -8.58 14.83 -9.45
N ASP A 35 -9.14 16.00 -9.75
CA ASP A 35 -10.31 16.25 -10.60
C ASP A 35 -9.99 17.10 -11.83
N SER A 36 -8.84 17.79 -11.87
CA SER A 36 -8.46 18.61 -13.02
C SER A 36 -6.95 18.85 -13.16
N ILE A 37 -6.53 19.14 -14.38
CA ILE A 37 -5.22 19.71 -14.72
C ILE A 37 -5.45 21.05 -15.39
N GLN A 38 -4.78 22.11 -14.92
CA GLN A 38 -4.82 23.43 -15.55
C GLN A 38 -3.44 24.09 -15.55
N ASN A 39 -3.13 24.87 -16.59
CA ASN A 39 -1.98 25.76 -16.56
C ASN A 39 -2.36 27.01 -15.75
N GLY A 40 -1.48 27.46 -14.85
CA GLY A 40 -1.75 28.65 -14.06
C GLY A 40 -0.68 28.96 -13.02
N ASP A 41 -0.98 30.00 -12.26
CA ASP A 41 -0.14 30.59 -11.24
C ASP A 41 -0.81 30.45 -9.86
N VAL A 42 0.00 30.36 -8.81
CA VAL A 42 -0.45 30.19 -7.42
C VAL A 42 0.23 31.23 -6.54
N TYR A 43 -0.57 32.02 -5.81
CA TYR A 43 -0.06 32.94 -4.78
C TYR A 43 -0.32 32.37 -3.38
N ILE A 44 0.71 32.44 -2.55
CA ILE A 44 0.75 31.95 -1.17
C ILE A 44 1.06 33.13 -0.26
N GLU A 45 0.29 33.27 0.83
CA GLU A 45 0.53 34.26 1.88
C GLU A 45 -0.02 33.77 3.22
N ASP A 46 0.77 33.93 4.28
CA ASP A 46 0.49 33.51 5.66
C ASP A 46 0.12 32.02 5.77
N GLY A 47 0.87 31.17 5.05
CA GLY A 47 0.69 29.72 5.06
C GLY A 47 -0.55 29.21 4.34
N LYS A 48 -1.27 30.08 3.62
CA LYS A 48 -2.48 29.75 2.86
C LYS A 48 -2.34 30.08 1.39
N VAL A 49 -2.98 29.27 0.55
CA VAL A 49 -3.19 29.60 -0.86
C VAL A 49 -4.22 30.73 -0.97
N ARG A 50 -3.84 31.84 -1.60
CA ARG A 50 -4.66 33.06 -1.75
C ARG A 50 -5.16 33.30 -3.17
N TYR A 51 -4.44 32.81 -4.17
CA TYR A 51 -4.86 32.88 -5.58
C TYR A 51 -4.48 31.60 -6.31
N VAL A 52 -5.34 31.17 -7.23
CA VAL A 52 -5.13 30.06 -8.19
C VAL A 52 -5.81 30.48 -9.49
N GLY A 53 -5.06 30.63 -10.59
CA GLY A 53 -5.65 31.08 -11.86
C GLY A 53 -4.63 31.51 -12.91
N ASN A 54 -5.05 32.33 -13.87
CA ASN A 54 -4.18 32.86 -14.92
C ASN A 54 -3.33 34.02 -14.37
N GLY A 55 -2.01 33.94 -14.48
CA GLY A 55 -1.09 34.98 -14.00
C GLY A 55 -1.31 36.38 -14.61
N GLN A 56 -2.01 36.50 -15.74
CA GLN A 56 -2.39 37.80 -16.31
C GLN A 56 -3.45 38.53 -15.46
N ASP A 57 -4.27 37.79 -14.71
CA ASP A 57 -5.35 38.32 -13.88
C ASP A 57 -4.88 38.62 -12.43
N PHE A 58 -3.58 38.46 -12.14
CA PHE A 58 -3.01 38.63 -10.80
C PHE A 58 -1.82 39.60 -10.77
N VAL A 59 -1.94 40.67 -10.00
CA VAL A 59 -0.85 41.63 -9.77
C VAL A 59 0.01 41.13 -8.61
N VAL A 60 1.21 40.63 -8.91
CA VAL A 60 2.16 40.12 -7.91
C VAL A 60 2.55 41.21 -6.91
N PRO A 61 2.30 41.03 -5.59
CA PRO A 61 2.71 42.00 -4.58
C PRO A 61 4.24 42.19 -4.50
N GLY A 62 4.66 43.31 -3.94
CA GLY A 62 6.08 43.55 -3.63
C GLY A 62 6.60 42.63 -2.51
N GLY A 63 7.87 42.24 -2.60
CA GLY A 63 8.55 41.44 -1.57
C GLY A 63 8.21 39.94 -1.58
N VAL A 64 7.72 39.41 -2.69
CA VAL A 64 7.31 38.00 -2.86
C VAL A 64 8.43 37.18 -3.51
N LYS A 65 8.70 35.97 -3.01
CA LYS A 65 9.62 35.01 -3.66
C LYS A 65 8.90 34.38 -4.86
N VAL A 66 9.40 34.64 -6.07
CA VAL A 66 8.86 34.07 -7.31
C VAL A 66 9.58 32.77 -7.65
N ILE A 67 8.82 31.73 -8.01
CA ILE A 67 9.34 30.44 -8.51
C ILE A 67 8.78 30.19 -9.91
N ASP A 68 9.64 29.83 -10.87
CA ASP A 68 9.21 29.47 -12.23
C ASP A 68 8.98 27.95 -12.33
N ALA A 69 7.71 27.57 -12.51
CA ALA A 69 7.24 26.19 -12.63
C ALA A 69 6.96 25.79 -14.10
N ALA A 70 7.46 26.55 -15.09
CA ALA A 70 7.31 26.22 -16.50
C ALA A 70 7.77 24.78 -16.81
N GLY A 71 6.88 23.99 -17.42
CA GLY A 71 7.12 22.58 -17.74
C GLY A 71 6.98 21.59 -16.57
N LYS A 72 6.74 22.08 -15.35
CA LYS A 72 6.66 21.30 -14.11
C LYS A 72 5.21 21.20 -13.64
N TYR A 73 4.92 20.19 -12.84
CA TYR A 73 3.64 20.07 -12.16
C TYR A 73 3.66 20.84 -10.84
N VAL A 74 2.52 21.40 -10.44
CA VAL A 74 2.30 21.97 -9.11
C VAL A 74 1.24 21.11 -8.44
N LEU A 75 1.65 20.39 -7.39
CA LEU A 75 0.87 19.35 -6.73
C LEU A 75 0.59 19.74 -5.27
N PRO A 76 -0.54 19.32 -4.66
CA PRO A 76 -0.65 19.30 -3.21
C PRO A 76 0.46 18.40 -2.65
N GLY A 77 1.04 18.79 -1.51
CA GLY A 77 2.02 17.97 -0.82
C GLY A 77 1.47 16.61 -0.42
N GLY A 78 2.34 15.60 -0.44
CA GLY A 78 1.98 14.23 -0.10
C GLY A 78 1.50 14.13 1.35
N ILE A 79 0.47 13.33 1.60
CA ILE A 79 0.02 12.97 2.95
C ILE A 79 0.31 11.48 3.13
N ASP A 80 1.19 11.14 4.07
CA ASP A 80 1.51 9.75 4.40
C ASP A 80 0.63 9.32 5.59
N PRO A 81 -0.34 8.41 5.40
CA PRO A 81 -1.26 8.00 6.45
C PRO A 81 -0.72 6.84 7.31
N HIS A 82 0.57 6.48 7.22
CA HIS A 82 1.11 5.32 7.93
C HIS A 82 2.59 5.45 8.29
N THR A 83 2.91 6.25 9.31
CA THR A 83 4.28 6.31 9.88
C THR A 83 4.37 5.69 11.27
N HIS A 84 5.58 5.28 11.65
CA HIS A 84 5.94 4.85 13.01
C HIS A 84 7.30 5.48 13.36
N LEU A 85 7.27 6.70 13.90
CA LEU A 85 8.47 7.46 14.26
C LEU A 85 8.71 7.44 15.77
N ASP A 86 9.99 7.38 16.18
CA ASP A 86 10.38 7.32 17.61
C ASP A 86 9.63 6.18 18.36
N PHE A 87 9.39 5.05 17.67
CA PHE A 87 8.60 3.91 18.16
C PHE A 87 9.50 2.79 18.72
N ASN A 88 9.16 2.30 19.90
CA ASN A 88 9.88 1.23 20.59
C ASN A 88 9.27 -0.14 20.25
N PHE A 89 10.02 -0.99 19.55
CA PHE A 89 9.57 -2.32 19.14
C PHE A 89 10.71 -3.34 19.23
N GLY A 90 10.41 -4.55 19.71
CA GLY A 90 11.38 -5.65 19.76
C GLY A 90 12.64 -5.40 20.62
N GLY A 91 12.59 -4.46 21.56
CA GLY A 91 13.73 -4.08 22.40
C GLY A 91 14.65 -3.01 21.79
N THR A 92 14.28 -2.41 20.66
CA THR A 92 14.98 -1.26 20.05
C THR A 92 13.99 -0.15 19.70
N THR A 93 14.50 0.99 19.24
CA THR A 93 13.73 2.14 18.74
C THR A 93 13.92 2.26 17.22
N THR A 94 12.91 2.76 16.50
CA THR A 94 13.05 3.11 15.08
C THR A 94 14.18 4.13 14.88
N ALA A 95 14.99 3.96 13.83
CA ALA A 95 16.12 4.86 13.56
C ALA A 95 15.68 6.30 13.24
N ASP A 96 14.56 6.44 12.51
CA ASP A 96 13.91 7.73 12.30
C ASP A 96 13.06 8.11 13.52
N ASP A 97 13.37 9.28 14.08
CA ASP A 97 12.54 9.98 15.05
C ASP A 97 11.64 11.01 14.35
N PHE A 98 10.81 11.72 15.12
CA PHE A 98 9.90 12.73 14.56
C PHE A 98 10.62 13.85 13.79
N TYR A 99 11.88 14.15 14.09
CA TYR A 99 12.64 15.18 13.35
C TYR A 99 13.19 14.61 12.03
N GLN A 100 13.98 13.53 12.08
CA GLN A 100 14.58 12.97 10.85
C GLN A 100 13.51 12.40 9.91
N GLY A 101 12.50 11.71 10.43
CA GLY A 101 11.42 11.13 9.62
C GLY A 101 10.59 12.18 8.88
N THR A 102 10.20 13.28 9.54
CA THR A 102 9.46 14.37 8.87
C THR A 102 10.34 15.21 7.94
N LYS A 103 11.64 15.36 8.26
CA LYS A 103 12.63 15.96 7.37
C LYS A 103 12.81 15.13 6.08
N ALA A 104 12.88 13.82 6.20
CA ALA A 104 12.92 12.90 5.07
C ALA A 104 11.61 12.90 4.26
N ALA A 105 10.46 12.98 4.94
CA ALA A 105 9.15 13.16 4.29
C ALA A 105 9.15 14.40 3.38
N ILE A 106 9.62 15.55 3.88
CA ILE A 106 9.72 16.80 3.11
C ILE A 106 10.69 16.65 1.94
N ALA A 107 11.83 15.99 2.10
CA ALA A 107 12.75 15.73 1.00
C ALA A 107 12.10 14.91 -0.13
N GLY A 108 11.18 14.01 0.22
CA GLY A 108 10.36 13.23 -0.71
C GLY A 108 9.13 13.94 -1.31
N GLY A 109 8.79 15.15 -0.84
CA GLY A 109 7.55 15.86 -1.22
C GLY A 109 6.32 15.53 -0.36
N THR A 110 6.46 14.70 0.68
CA THR A 110 5.42 14.49 1.70
C THR A 110 5.46 15.66 2.70
N THR A 111 4.31 16.30 2.93
CA THR A 111 4.16 17.49 3.78
C THR A 111 3.23 17.27 4.96
N THR A 112 2.67 16.07 5.11
CA THR A 112 1.89 15.67 6.28
C THR A 112 2.06 14.18 6.55
N ILE A 113 2.19 13.80 7.82
CA ILE A 113 2.21 12.39 8.26
C ILE A 113 1.08 12.10 9.25
N LEU A 114 0.59 10.86 9.28
CA LEU A 114 -0.25 10.34 10.36
C LEU A 114 0.49 9.14 10.99
N ASP A 115 0.85 9.30 12.26
CA ASP A 115 1.65 8.33 13.00
C ASP A 115 0.78 7.50 13.96
N PHE A 116 1.23 6.32 14.38
CA PHE A 116 0.49 5.47 15.30
C PHE A 116 0.96 5.62 16.75
N VAL A 117 0.07 6.11 17.61
CA VAL A 117 0.19 5.94 19.06
C VAL A 117 -0.08 4.48 19.38
N ILE A 118 0.91 3.77 19.93
CA ILE A 118 0.80 2.32 20.22
C ILE A 118 0.98 2.09 21.74
N PRO A 119 -0.12 2.04 22.52
CA PRO A 119 -0.07 1.76 23.95
C PRO A 119 0.30 0.30 24.21
N GLN A 120 1.02 0.06 25.32
CA GLN A 120 1.24 -1.29 25.82
C GLN A 120 -0.08 -1.92 26.31
N LYS A 121 -0.13 -3.26 26.35
CA LYS A 121 -1.31 -3.98 26.82
C LYS A 121 -1.62 -3.59 28.28
N GLY A 122 -2.76 -2.94 28.52
CA GLY A 122 -3.17 -2.43 29.84
C GLY A 122 -2.79 -0.97 30.14
N GLN A 123 -2.06 -0.29 29.26
CA GLN A 123 -1.78 1.16 29.37
C GLN A 123 -3.01 1.98 28.94
N SER A 124 -3.21 3.15 29.55
CA SER A 124 -4.22 4.13 29.10
C SER A 124 -3.91 4.62 27.68
N LEU A 125 -4.95 4.75 26.85
CA LEU A 125 -4.83 5.35 25.52
C LEU A 125 -4.47 6.84 25.60
N LEU A 126 -4.93 7.53 26.66
CA LEU A 126 -4.70 8.97 26.86
C LEU A 126 -3.25 9.25 27.29
N GLU A 127 -2.71 8.44 28.20
CA GLU A 127 -1.31 8.53 28.62
C GLU A 127 -0.38 8.31 27.41
N ALA A 128 -0.61 7.25 26.63
CA ALA A 128 0.18 6.99 25.42
C ALA A 128 0.05 8.11 24.37
N TYR A 129 -1.14 8.69 24.19
CA TYR A 129 -1.33 9.84 23.29
C TYR A 129 -0.51 11.06 23.76
N ASP A 130 -0.53 11.35 25.06
CA ASP A 130 0.21 12.49 25.61
C ASP A 130 1.74 12.27 25.55
N GLU A 131 2.22 11.05 25.77
CA GLU A 131 3.62 10.67 25.52
C GLU A 131 4.04 10.93 24.06
N TRP A 132 3.21 10.52 23.09
CA TRP A 132 3.48 10.73 21.66
C TRP A 132 3.45 12.21 21.27
N ARG A 133 2.52 13.01 21.82
CA ARG A 133 2.49 14.47 21.63
C ARG A 133 3.77 15.14 22.13
N VAL A 134 4.28 14.73 23.30
CA VAL A 134 5.55 15.23 23.85
C VAL A 134 6.74 14.87 22.95
N LYS A 135 6.77 13.67 22.36
CA LYS A 135 7.80 13.29 21.38
C LYS A 135 7.73 14.12 20.09
N ALA A 136 6.53 14.40 19.59
CA ALA A 136 6.32 14.97 18.26
C ALA A 136 6.36 16.51 18.22
N ASP A 137 5.62 17.21 19.09
CA ASP A 137 5.34 18.65 18.95
C ASP A 137 6.61 19.52 18.91
N GLY A 138 7.67 19.13 19.63
CA GLY A 138 8.95 19.84 19.63
C GLY A 138 9.87 19.50 18.45
N LYS A 139 9.62 18.41 17.71
CA LYS A 139 10.53 17.85 16.71
C LYS A 139 10.05 18.00 15.27
N VAL A 140 8.75 17.88 15.01
CA VAL A 140 8.20 17.73 13.65
C VAL A 140 8.54 18.89 12.70
N CYS A 141 9.03 18.55 11.50
CA CYS A 141 9.30 19.48 10.42
C CYS A 141 8.10 19.75 9.51
N CYS A 142 7.11 18.86 9.48
CA CYS A 142 5.87 19.04 8.72
C CYS A 142 4.65 18.87 9.61
N ASP A 143 3.47 19.24 9.12
CA ASP A 143 2.23 19.00 9.84
C ASP A 143 2.01 17.51 10.08
N TYR A 144 1.32 17.15 11.17
CA TYR A 144 1.12 15.75 11.52
C TYR A 144 -0.21 15.51 12.24
N GLY A 145 -0.63 14.26 12.31
CA GLY A 145 -1.75 13.81 13.14
C GLY A 145 -1.48 12.41 13.69
N PHE A 146 -2.44 11.87 14.45
CA PHE A 146 -2.30 10.56 15.08
C PHE A 146 -3.49 9.64 14.85
N HIS A 147 -3.17 8.38 14.59
CA HIS A 147 -4.03 7.23 14.84
C HIS A 147 -3.72 6.68 16.24
N VAL A 148 -4.71 6.08 16.92
CA VAL A 148 -4.47 5.43 18.23
C VAL A 148 -4.76 3.94 18.14
N ALA A 149 -3.79 3.11 18.50
CA ALA A 149 -3.95 1.68 18.47
C ALA A 149 -4.72 1.14 19.69
N ILE A 150 -5.61 0.19 19.44
CA ILE A 150 -6.36 -0.54 20.45
C ILE A 150 -5.71 -1.94 20.57
N THR A 151 -4.79 -2.06 21.52
CA THR A 151 -3.98 -3.28 21.76
C THR A 151 -4.59 -4.19 22.83
N TRP A 152 -5.68 -3.76 23.44
CA TRP A 152 -6.51 -4.47 24.41
C TRP A 152 -7.90 -3.84 24.49
N TRP A 153 -8.87 -4.57 25.02
CA TRP A 153 -10.24 -4.08 25.15
C TRP A 153 -10.75 -4.10 26.59
N SER A 154 -11.53 -3.08 26.94
CA SER A 154 -12.31 -2.97 28.17
C SER A 154 -13.23 -1.75 28.12
N LYS A 155 -14.09 -1.57 29.13
CA LYS A 155 -14.91 -0.35 29.24
C LYS A 155 -14.07 0.93 29.29
N SER A 156 -12.93 0.95 30.00
CA SER A 156 -12.11 2.16 30.10
C SER A 156 -11.51 2.54 28.75
N VAL A 157 -11.09 1.56 27.94
CA VAL A 157 -10.63 1.77 26.56
C VAL A 157 -11.73 2.42 25.71
N SER A 158 -12.97 1.90 25.80
CA SER A 158 -14.13 2.46 25.10
C SER A 158 -14.50 3.89 25.55
N ASP A 159 -14.35 4.20 26.84
CA ASP A 159 -14.54 5.55 27.38
C ASP A 159 -13.44 6.51 26.87
N GLU A 160 -12.16 6.09 26.91
CA GLU A 160 -11.00 6.85 26.46
C GLU A 160 -11.00 7.14 24.96
N MET A 161 -11.44 6.19 24.11
CA MET A 161 -11.71 6.44 22.69
C MET A 161 -12.67 7.63 22.51
N GLY A 162 -13.69 7.74 23.37
CA GLY A 162 -14.64 8.86 23.35
C GLY A 162 -14.00 10.20 23.69
N ILE A 163 -13.02 10.23 24.60
CA ILE A 163 -12.25 11.42 24.97
C ILE A 163 -11.27 11.81 23.84
N LEU A 164 -10.57 10.83 23.27
CA LEU A 164 -9.68 11.03 22.12
C LEU A 164 -10.41 11.66 20.94
N CYS A 165 -11.61 11.18 20.65
CA CYS A 165 -12.48 11.71 19.60
C CYS A 165 -12.97 13.14 19.88
N LYS A 166 -13.40 13.45 21.11
CA LYS A 166 -14.02 14.74 21.45
C LYS A 166 -13.01 15.85 21.72
N GLU A 167 -11.90 15.52 22.36
CA GLU A 167 -10.98 16.50 22.98
C GLU A 167 -9.58 16.49 22.36
N ARG A 168 -9.14 15.36 21.81
CA ARG A 168 -7.75 15.18 21.32
C ARG A 168 -7.62 15.12 19.79
N GLY A 169 -8.74 15.21 19.05
CA GLY A 169 -8.74 15.34 17.59
C GLY A 169 -8.35 14.07 16.83
N VAL A 170 -8.70 12.89 17.36
CA VAL A 170 -8.43 11.59 16.76
C VAL A 170 -9.73 10.99 16.21
N ASN A 171 -9.79 10.70 14.91
CA ASN A 171 -10.94 10.04 14.27
C ASN A 171 -10.65 8.62 13.76
N SER A 172 -9.54 8.00 14.17
CA SER A 172 -9.08 6.74 13.59
C SER A 172 -8.33 5.87 14.58
N PHE A 173 -8.71 4.59 14.63
CA PHE A 173 -8.23 3.63 15.62
C PHE A 173 -7.68 2.36 14.95
N LYS A 174 -6.55 1.84 15.43
CA LYS A 174 -5.84 0.71 14.82
C LYS A 174 -5.95 -0.57 15.65
N VAL A 175 -6.52 -1.62 15.09
CA VAL A 175 -6.55 -2.97 15.70
C VAL A 175 -5.61 -3.93 14.98
N PHE A 176 -5.21 -5.01 15.67
CA PHE A 176 -4.33 -6.05 15.13
C PHE A 176 -4.98 -7.43 15.26
N MET A 177 -4.95 -8.19 14.16
CA MET A 177 -5.31 -9.62 14.12
C MET A 177 -4.06 -10.53 14.20
N ALA A 178 -2.88 -9.93 14.03
CA ALA A 178 -1.57 -10.55 14.22
C ALA A 178 -0.97 -10.17 15.59
N TYR A 179 0.32 -10.52 15.81
CA TYR A 179 1.04 -10.28 17.07
C TYR A 179 0.37 -10.94 18.28
N LYS A 180 0.12 -12.26 18.16
CA LYS A 180 -0.49 -13.09 19.21
C LYS A 180 0.22 -12.92 20.55
N GLY A 181 -0.56 -12.61 21.59
CA GLY A 181 -0.08 -12.38 22.96
C GLY A 181 0.48 -10.97 23.23
N LEU A 182 0.65 -10.13 22.20
CA LEU A 182 1.15 -8.76 22.34
C LEU A 182 0.06 -7.72 22.02
N PHE A 183 -0.42 -7.68 20.77
CA PHE A 183 -1.43 -6.71 20.30
C PHE A 183 -2.70 -7.35 19.73
N MET A 184 -2.69 -8.67 19.51
CA MET A 184 -3.81 -9.40 18.91
C MET A 184 -5.09 -9.27 19.73
N LEU A 185 -6.16 -8.80 19.08
CA LEU A 185 -7.53 -8.89 19.57
C LEU A 185 -8.22 -10.15 19.01
N ASN A 186 -9.18 -10.68 19.75
CA ASN A 186 -10.08 -11.73 19.27
C ASN A 186 -11.30 -11.15 18.54
N ASP A 187 -12.07 -11.99 17.83
CA ASP A 187 -13.18 -11.53 16.98
C ASP A 187 -14.31 -10.80 17.76
N SER A 188 -14.54 -11.11 19.04
CA SER A 188 -15.49 -10.38 19.90
C SER A 188 -14.98 -8.99 20.24
N GLU A 189 -13.69 -8.88 20.63
CA GLU A 189 -13.05 -7.58 20.90
C GLU A 189 -13.01 -6.72 19.64
N LEU A 190 -12.76 -7.31 18.46
CA LEU A 190 -12.82 -6.60 17.17
C LEU A 190 -14.22 -6.07 16.87
N PHE A 191 -15.26 -6.87 17.12
CA PHE A 191 -16.65 -6.46 16.94
C PHE A 191 -17.01 -5.25 17.83
N GLU A 192 -16.75 -5.35 19.14
CA GLU A 192 -17.02 -4.27 20.10
C GLU A 192 -16.23 -2.98 19.78
N VAL A 193 -14.98 -3.10 19.31
CA VAL A 193 -14.20 -1.95 18.82
C VAL A 193 -14.81 -1.32 17.57
N PHE A 194 -15.33 -2.14 16.64
CA PHE A 194 -15.93 -1.64 15.39
C PHE A 194 -17.28 -0.95 15.65
N GLU A 195 -18.13 -1.51 16.53
CA GLU A 195 -19.32 -0.83 17.05
C GLU A 195 -18.95 0.53 17.64
N ARG A 196 -17.94 0.56 18.52
CA ARG A 196 -17.51 1.80 19.17
C ARG A 196 -16.96 2.84 18.18
N CYS A 197 -16.20 2.41 17.17
CA CYS A 197 -15.75 3.29 16.09
C CYS A 197 -16.93 3.89 15.31
N LYS A 198 -17.93 3.06 14.97
CA LYS A 198 -19.17 3.45 14.29
C LYS A 198 -19.98 4.46 15.11
N GLU A 199 -20.19 4.24 16.41
CA GLU A 199 -20.85 5.17 17.33
C GLU A 199 -20.18 6.56 17.34
N LEU A 200 -18.85 6.58 17.50
CA LEU A 200 -18.06 7.81 17.64
C LEU A 200 -17.93 8.56 16.30
N GLY A 201 -18.15 7.89 15.17
CA GLY A 201 -17.85 8.46 13.86
C GLY A 201 -16.36 8.39 13.50
N ALA A 202 -15.66 7.37 14.01
CA ALA A 202 -14.25 7.13 13.81
C ALA A 202 -14.00 5.90 12.91
N ILE A 203 -12.89 5.90 12.19
CA ILE A 203 -12.49 4.86 11.24
C ILE A 203 -11.73 3.76 11.97
N ALA A 204 -12.21 2.51 11.86
CA ALA A 204 -11.44 1.35 12.22
C ALA A 204 -10.40 1.02 11.14
N GLN A 205 -9.13 0.99 11.51
CA GLN A 205 -8.01 0.51 10.70
C GLN A 205 -7.61 -0.86 11.24
N VAL A 206 -7.33 -1.82 10.36
CA VAL A 206 -6.97 -3.20 10.76
C VAL A 206 -5.57 -3.51 10.26
N HIS A 207 -4.78 -4.25 11.04
CA HIS A 207 -3.62 -5.00 10.54
C HIS A 207 -4.03 -6.47 10.50
N ALA A 208 -4.22 -6.98 9.28
CA ALA A 208 -5.03 -8.15 8.99
C ALA A 208 -4.16 -9.30 8.48
N GLU A 209 -3.41 -9.93 9.37
CA GLU A 209 -2.82 -11.27 9.16
C GLU A 209 -3.31 -12.20 10.30
N ASN A 210 -3.47 -13.50 10.04
CA ASN A 210 -3.91 -14.44 11.09
C ASN A 210 -2.79 -14.75 12.10
N GLY A 211 -2.84 -14.13 13.27
CA GLY A 211 -1.83 -14.26 14.32
C GLY A 211 -1.63 -15.66 14.90
N ASP A 212 -2.67 -16.51 14.90
CA ASP A 212 -2.56 -17.91 15.33
C ASP A 212 -1.77 -18.75 14.34
N ILE A 213 -2.03 -18.58 13.05
CA ILE A 213 -1.33 -19.27 11.98
C ILE A 213 0.14 -18.83 11.94
N ILE A 214 0.41 -17.52 12.02
CA ILE A 214 1.79 -16.98 12.08
C ILE A 214 2.54 -17.58 13.27
N ALA A 215 1.99 -17.54 14.48
CA ALA A 215 2.66 -18.05 15.67
C ALA A 215 3.01 -19.55 15.54
N LYS A 216 2.11 -20.35 14.94
CA LYS A 216 2.32 -21.77 14.68
C LYS A 216 3.39 -22.01 13.60
N ASN A 217 3.37 -21.23 12.53
CA ASN A 217 4.31 -21.36 11.41
C ASN A 217 5.73 -20.91 11.79
N VAL A 218 5.87 -19.76 12.49
CA VAL A 218 7.17 -19.29 13.01
C VAL A 218 7.81 -20.36 13.87
N LYS A 219 7.06 -20.93 14.83
CA LYS A 219 7.58 -22.04 15.66
C LYS A 219 8.03 -23.23 14.80
N LYS A 220 7.18 -23.69 13.87
CA LYS A 220 7.48 -24.82 12.98
C LYS A 220 8.75 -24.60 12.15
N LEU A 221 8.98 -23.40 11.63
CA LEU A 221 10.15 -23.07 10.81
C LEU A 221 11.44 -23.01 11.65
N LEU A 222 11.36 -22.41 12.85
CA LEU A 222 12.47 -22.42 13.81
C LEU A 222 12.82 -23.85 14.28
N ASP A 223 11.81 -24.68 14.57
CA ASP A 223 11.99 -26.10 14.91
C ASP A 223 12.62 -26.91 13.74
N GLN A 224 12.51 -26.41 12.50
CA GLN A 224 13.16 -26.96 11.29
C GLN A 224 14.56 -26.36 11.02
N GLY A 225 15.05 -25.45 11.86
CA GLY A 225 16.34 -24.78 11.71
C GLY A 225 16.34 -23.63 10.69
N ILE A 226 15.17 -23.19 10.20
CA ILE A 226 15.04 -22.05 9.29
C ILE A 226 15.01 -20.78 10.14
N THR A 227 16.17 -20.14 10.26
CA THR A 227 16.40 -18.96 11.10
C THR A 227 16.75 -17.69 10.31
N GLY A 228 16.88 -17.78 8.98
CA GLY A 228 17.13 -16.63 8.12
C GLY A 228 15.87 -15.82 7.80
N PRO A 229 16.03 -14.63 7.18
CA PRO A 229 14.90 -13.75 6.84
C PRO A 229 13.85 -14.40 5.92
N GLU A 230 14.23 -15.41 5.13
CA GLU A 230 13.29 -16.20 4.31
C GLU A 230 12.22 -16.91 5.16
N GLY A 231 12.55 -17.29 6.40
CA GLY A 231 11.60 -17.85 7.36
C GLY A 231 10.51 -16.86 7.78
N HIS A 232 10.74 -15.55 7.63
CA HIS A 232 9.74 -14.53 7.93
C HIS A 232 8.55 -14.62 6.97
N GLU A 233 8.81 -14.61 5.65
CA GLU A 233 7.77 -14.74 4.62
C GLU A 233 7.15 -16.15 4.62
N LEU A 234 7.97 -17.20 4.69
CA LEU A 234 7.47 -18.58 4.75
C LEU A 234 6.54 -18.84 5.95
N SER A 235 6.54 -17.96 6.96
CA SER A 235 5.61 -18.04 8.10
C SER A 235 4.23 -17.44 7.86
N ARG A 236 4.06 -16.57 6.85
CA ARG A 236 2.95 -15.62 6.69
C ARG A 236 2.48 -15.42 5.23
N THR A 237 2.52 -16.48 4.43
CA THR A 237 2.13 -16.44 3.00
C THR A 237 0.79 -15.74 2.76
N GLU A 238 0.58 -15.19 1.56
CA GLU A 238 -0.54 -14.29 1.23
C GLU A 238 -1.95 -14.78 1.62
N GLU A 239 -2.18 -16.10 1.76
CA GLU A 239 -3.45 -16.65 2.24
C GLU A 239 -3.72 -16.33 3.72
N VAL A 240 -2.67 -16.17 4.53
CA VAL A 240 -2.71 -15.80 5.96
C VAL A 240 -3.18 -14.36 6.14
N GLU A 241 -2.85 -13.49 5.18
CA GLU A 241 -3.36 -12.12 5.08
C GLU A 241 -4.80 -12.12 4.55
N ALA A 242 -5.04 -12.79 3.42
CA ALA A 242 -6.35 -12.80 2.76
C ALA A 242 -7.49 -13.35 3.63
N GLU A 243 -7.24 -14.36 4.47
CA GLU A 243 -8.20 -14.85 5.47
C GLU A 243 -8.59 -13.75 6.45
N ALA A 244 -7.59 -13.10 7.06
CA ALA A 244 -7.81 -12.09 8.08
C ALA A 244 -8.43 -10.80 7.49
N VAL A 245 -8.06 -10.40 6.27
CA VAL A 245 -8.73 -9.30 5.55
C VAL A 245 -10.21 -9.64 5.33
N ASN A 246 -10.52 -10.83 4.81
CA ASN A 246 -11.90 -11.27 4.63
C ASN A 246 -12.68 -11.32 5.95
N ARG A 247 -12.08 -11.85 7.03
CA ARG A 247 -12.71 -11.91 8.36
C ARG A 247 -12.93 -10.52 8.96
N ALA A 248 -11.96 -9.62 8.88
CA ALA A 248 -12.10 -8.22 9.29
C ALA A 248 -13.25 -7.53 8.54
N CYS A 249 -13.31 -7.72 7.22
CA CYS A 249 -14.42 -7.25 6.41
C CYS A 249 -15.74 -7.85 6.89
N VAL A 250 -15.85 -9.18 7.07
CA VAL A 250 -17.08 -9.83 7.53
C VAL A 250 -17.54 -9.35 8.91
N ILE A 251 -16.63 -9.10 9.86
CA ILE A 251 -16.96 -8.56 11.19
C ILE A 251 -17.47 -7.12 11.06
N ALA A 252 -16.73 -6.25 10.37
CA ALA A 252 -17.19 -4.88 10.06
C ALA A 252 -18.48 -4.85 9.21
N HIS A 253 -18.78 -5.96 8.51
CA HIS A 253 -19.96 -6.14 7.69
C HIS A 253 -21.20 -6.55 8.47
N GLN A 254 -21.04 -7.27 9.59
CA GLN A 254 -22.18 -7.59 10.45
C GLN A 254 -22.81 -6.29 10.99
N GLU A 255 -22.02 -5.24 11.13
CA GLU A 255 -22.47 -3.89 11.47
C GLU A 255 -23.12 -3.11 10.31
N LEU A 256 -22.87 -3.47 9.04
CA LEU A 256 -23.33 -2.72 7.85
C LEU A 256 -23.41 -3.59 6.57
N GLY A 257 -24.62 -3.98 6.15
CA GLY A 257 -24.87 -4.50 4.80
C GLY A 257 -24.87 -3.39 3.72
N LYS A 258 -24.50 -3.62 2.44
CA LYS A 258 -24.02 -4.85 1.79
C LYS A 258 -22.94 -4.54 0.71
N ASN A 259 -22.13 -5.55 0.32
CA ASN A 259 -21.54 -5.78 -1.03
C ASN A 259 -20.00 -5.68 -1.33
N ASP A 260 -19.11 -5.04 -0.55
CA ASP A 260 -17.70 -4.78 -1.01
C ASP A 260 -16.63 -4.98 0.09
N PHE A 261 -15.41 -5.37 -0.33
CA PHE A 261 -14.21 -5.58 0.50
C PHE A 261 -12.89 -5.12 -0.17
N SER A 262 -12.91 -4.65 -1.42
CA SER A 262 -11.73 -4.51 -2.29
C SER A 262 -10.81 -3.29 -2.04
N LYS A 263 -10.88 -2.67 -0.84
CA LYS A 263 -10.43 -1.27 -0.61
C LYS A 263 -9.45 -1.07 0.56
N ILE A 264 -8.82 -2.12 1.07
CA ILE A 264 -7.94 -2.06 2.25
C ILE A 264 -6.44 -2.12 1.82
N PRO A 265 -5.58 -1.14 2.19
CA PRO A 265 -4.17 -1.11 1.80
C PRO A 265 -3.18 -1.47 2.94
N ASN A 266 -2.06 -2.11 2.57
CA ASN A 266 -0.96 -2.53 3.46
C ASN A 266 0.32 -1.71 3.21
N GLY A 267 1.38 -1.89 4.03
CA GLY A 267 2.63 -1.12 3.89
C GLY A 267 3.86 -1.68 4.60
N VAL A 268 5.02 -1.22 4.13
CA VAL A 268 6.39 -1.34 4.69
C VAL A 268 7.07 0.04 4.58
N ASN A 269 8.38 0.18 4.84
CA ASN A 269 9.05 1.49 4.85
C ASN A 269 9.04 2.22 3.49
N GLY A 270 9.02 3.56 3.50
CA GLY A 270 9.11 4.34 2.25
C GLY A 270 8.77 5.83 2.28
N VAL A 271 8.74 6.53 3.42
CA VAL A 271 8.17 7.90 3.55
C VAL A 271 8.77 8.96 2.59
N GLU A 272 10.09 8.90 2.34
CA GLU A 272 10.80 9.78 1.39
C GLU A 272 10.61 9.34 -0.08
N ASP A 273 10.53 8.03 -0.32
CA ASP A 273 10.55 7.49 -1.68
C ASP A 273 9.16 7.31 -2.29
N ARG A 274 8.11 7.28 -1.45
CA ARG A 274 6.71 7.03 -1.81
C ARG A 274 6.25 7.77 -3.06
N MET A 275 6.47 9.09 -3.14
CA MET A 275 6.00 9.89 -4.28
C MET A 275 6.74 9.55 -5.58
N SER A 276 8.08 9.38 -5.55
CA SER A 276 8.83 9.00 -6.76
C SER A 276 8.53 7.57 -7.20
N VAL A 277 8.39 6.63 -6.27
CA VAL A 277 8.09 5.22 -6.58
C VAL A 277 6.69 5.08 -7.18
N VAL A 278 5.67 5.76 -6.63
CA VAL A 278 4.31 5.75 -7.19
C VAL A 278 4.25 6.50 -8.54
N TRP A 279 5.08 7.53 -8.75
CA TRP A 279 5.18 8.18 -10.06
C TRP A 279 5.83 7.28 -11.12
N GLU A 280 6.95 6.64 -10.79
CA GLU A 280 7.66 5.70 -11.67
C GLU A 280 6.82 4.46 -12.00
N LYS A 281 6.26 3.79 -10.98
CA LYS A 281 5.51 2.55 -11.17
C LYS A 281 4.05 2.75 -11.57
N GLY A 282 3.48 3.92 -11.33
CA GLY A 282 2.10 4.28 -11.68
C GLY A 282 1.97 5.17 -12.90
N VAL A 283 2.63 6.35 -12.91
CA VAL A 283 2.43 7.36 -13.95
C VAL A 283 3.27 7.10 -15.20
N VAL A 284 4.57 6.80 -15.04
CA VAL A 284 5.48 6.53 -16.17
C VAL A 284 5.09 5.22 -16.88
N SER A 285 4.59 4.24 -16.15
CA SER A 285 4.06 2.97 -16.70
C SER A 285 2.71 3.11 -17.42
N GLY A 286 2.01 4.24 -17.26
CA GLY A 286 0.68 4.48 -17.82
C GLY A 286 -0.48 3.85 -17.03
N LEU A 287 -0.24 3.31 -15.83
CA LEU A 287 -1.30 2.77 -14.97
C LEU A 287 -2.13 3.85 -14.26
N LEU A 288 -1.53 5.02 -14.00
CA LEU A 288 -2.15 6.18 -13.37
C LEU A 288 -1.92 7.43 -14.22
N ASP A 289 -2.92 8.30 -14.32
CA ASP A 289 -2.70 9.69 -14.75
C ASP A 289 -2.20 10.57 -13.56
N PRO A 290 -1.68 11.78 -13.81
CA PRO A 290 -1.23 12.68 -12.74
C PRO A 290 -2.31 13.11 -11.74
N GLN A 291 -3.59 13.13 -12.15
CA GLN A 291 -4.71 13.45 -11.25
C GLN A 291 -4.94 12.28 -10.28
N ARG A 292 -4.91 11.04 -10.79
CA ARG A 292 -5.00 9.84 -9.95
C ARG A 292 -3.79 9.68 -9.04
N PHE A 293 -2.60 10.10 -9.46
CA PHE A 293 -1.42 10.23 -8.59
C PHE A 293 -1.71 11.16 -7.40
N VAL A 294 -2.21 12.37 -7.64
CA VAL A 294 -2.63 13.30 -6.55
C VAL A 294 -3.73 12.68 -5.68
N ALA A 295 -4.67 11.96 -6.27
CA ALA A 295 -5.73 11.27 -5.54
C ALA A 295 -5.16 10.27 -4.51
N VAL A 296 -4.22 9.41 -4.90
CA VAL A 296 -3.68 8.34 -4.03
C VAL A 296 -2.56 8.79 -3.08
N THR A 297 -1.86 9.89 -3.39
CA THR A 297 -0.75 10.40 -2.56
C THR A 297 -1.16 11.49 -1.56
N SER A 298 -2.30 12.17 -1.76
CA SER A 298 -2.77 13.21 -0.83
C SER A 298 -4.30 13.32 -0.72
N THR A 299 -5.05 13.49 -1.81
CA THR A 299 -6.48 13.85 -1.72
C THR A 299 -7.33 12.79 -1.00
N ASN A 300 -7.11 11.49 -1.25
CA ASN A 300 -7.89 10.44 -0.61
C ASN A 300 -7.60 10.34 0.89
N ALA A 301 -6.33 10.45 1.30
CA ALA A 301 -5.98 10.52 2.73
C ALA A 301 -6.64 11.73 3.41
N ALA A 302 -6.58 12.91 2.77
CA ALA A 302 -7.25 14.10 3.29
C ALA A 302 -8.77 13.92 3.44
N LYS A 303 -9.42 13.27 2.47
CA LYS A 303 -10.86 12.98 2.50
C LYS A 303 -11.24 11.95 3.55
N ILE A 304 -10.48 10.85 3.63
CA ILE A 304 -10.69 9.77 4.61
C ILE A 304 -10.59 10.33 6.03
N PHE A 305 -9.52 11.08 6.35
CA PHE A 305 -9.31 11.60 7.71
C PHE A 305 -9.93 12.98 7.97
N GLY A 306 -10.80 13.48 7.09
CA GLY A 306 -11.63 14.68 7.33
C GLY A 306 -10.92 16.03 7.19
N ILE A 307 -9.70 16.07 6.65
CA ILE A 307 -8.87 17.28 6.49
C ILE A 307 -8.87 17.83 5.04
N TYR A 308 -9.80 17.39 4.19
CA TYR A 308 -10.03 17.92 2.84
C TYR A 308 -11.12 19.01 2.86
N PRO A 309 -11.00 20.12 2.11
CA PRO A 309 -9.92 20.49 1.18
C PRO A 309 -8.81 21.33 1.82
N GLN A 310 -8.72 21.39 3.16
CA GLN A 310 -7.63 22.10 3.84
C GLN A 310 -6.27 21.58 3.37
N LYS A 311 -6.10 20.25 3.28
CA LYS A 311 -4.96 19.58 2.66
C LYS A 311 -5.41 18.74 1.46
N GLY A 312 -4.43 18.29 0.65
CA GLY A 312 -4.69 17.43 -0.52
C GLY A 312 -5.41 18.10 -1.69
N ARG A 313 -5.43 19.44 -1.75
CA ARG A 313 -5.92 20.25 -2.87
C ARG A 313 -5.16 21.56 -2.99
N ILE A 314 -4.89 22.01 -4.21
CA ILE A 314 -4.52 23.40 -4.51
C ILE A 314 -5.81 24.17 -4.83
N ALA A 315 -6.30 24.92 -3.85
CA ALA A 315 -7.45 25.82 -3.97
C ALA A 315 -7.29 27.01 -3.00
N VAL A 316 -7.97 28.12 -3.26
CA VAL A 316 -7.96 29.28 -2.36
C VAL A 316 -8.53 28.87 -0.99
N GLY A 317 -7.79 29.17 0.09
CA GLY A 317 -8.13 28.80 1.47
C GLY A 317 -7.48 27.51 1.98
N SER A 318 -7.00 26.63 1.08
CA SER A 318 -6.19 25.46 1.45
C SER A 318 -4.85 25.87 2.08
N ASP A 319 -4.28 24.98 2.88
CA ASP A 319 -2.92 25.11 3.41
C ASP A 319 -1.92 25.16 2.24
N ALA A 320 -0.92 26.03 2.35
CA ALA A 320 0.14 26.15 1.35
C ALA A 320 1.21 25.06 1.52
N ASP A 321 0.75 23.81 1.43
CA ASP A 321 1.54 22.59 1.41
C ASP A 321 1.60 22.09 -0.03
N ILE A 322 2.67 22.47 -0.75
CA ILE A 322 2.74 22.41 -2.21
C ILE A 322 4.10 21.87 -2.66
N VAL A 323 4.08 20.99 -3.65
CA VAL A 323 5.27 20.43 -4.31
C VAL A 323 5.33 20.91 -5.76
N ILE A 324 6.48 21.44 -6.18
CA ILE A 324 6.79 21.66 -7.59
C ILE A 324 7.56 20.45 -8.07
N TRP A 325 6.90 19.66 -8.90
CA TRP A 325 7.31 18.30 -9.27
C TRP A 325 7.79 18.26 -10.71
N ASN A 326 9.05 17.87 -10.91
CA ASN A 326 9.59 17.61 -12.23
C ASN A 326 9.39 16.13 -12.60
N GLY A 327 8.32 15.87 -13.35
CA GLY A 327 7.95 14.52 -13.80
C GLY A 327 8.84 13.93 -14.90
N GLN A 328 9.91 14.63 -15.32
CA GLN A 328 10.90 14.16 -16.31
C GLN A 328 12.31 14.03 -15.72
N ALA A 329 12.62 14.77 -14.64
CA ALA A 329 13.84 14.55 -13.88
C ALA A 329 13.87 13.12 -13.32
N THR A 330 15.06 12.51 -13.31
CA THR A 330 15.31 11.21 -12.71
C THR A 330 16.20 11.33 -11.49
N ARG A 331 15.95 10.50 -10.48
CA ARG A 331 16.90 10.22 -9.39
C ARG A 331 17.11 8.72 -9.26
N VAL A 332 18.25 8.32 -8.74
CA VAL A 332 18.50 6.94 -8.31
C VAL A 332 18.36 6.92 -6.79
N ILE A 333 17.51 6.04 -6.27
CA ILE A 333 17.33 5.89 -4.82
C ILE A 333 18.57 5.20 -4.24
N SER A 334 19.16 5.79 -3.20
CA SER A 334 20.29 5.18 -2.47
C SER A 334 20.34 5.66 -1.03
N ALA A 335 20.66 4.74 -0.11
CA ALA A 335 20.94 5.03 1.29
C ALA A 335 22.13 6.01 1.50
N LYS A 336 22.95 6.26 0.46
CA LYS A 336 24.02 7.27 0.51
C LYS A 336 23.53 8.71 0.26
N THR A 337 22.30 8.87 -0.22
CA THR A 337 21.75 10.15 -0.70
C THR A 337 20.36 10.46 -0.18
N HIS A 338 19.70 9.50 0.49
CA HIS A 338 18.42 9.71 1.17
C HIS A 338 18.61 10.52 2.47
N HIS A 339 17.51 10.93 3.08
CA HIS A 339 17.48 11.78 4.28
C HIS A 339 16.93 11.06 5.52
N GLN A 340 16.51 9.80 5.37
CA GLN A 340 16.21 8.89 6.48
C GLN A 340 17.47 8.57 7.30
N ALA A 341 17.28 8.18 8.56
CA ALA A 341 18.36 7.82 9.48
C ALA A 341 18.82 6.35 9.40
N CYS A 342 18.07 5.49 8.70
CA CYS A 342 18.47 4.10 8.44
C CYS A 342 19.62 4.01 7.44
N ASP A 343 20.49 2.99 7.56
CA ASP A 343 21.68 2.83 6.71
C ASP A 343 21.45 1.97 5.44
N PHE A 344 20.19 1.63 5.16
CA PHE A 344 19.75 0.86 4.00
C PHE A 344 18.46 1.43 3.40
N ASN A 345 18.18 1.11 2.14
CA ASN A 345 16.93 1.45 1.48
C ASN A 345 16.40 0.24 0.68
N ILE A 346 15.11 -0.09 0.81
CA ILE A 346 14.52 -1.24 0.10
C ILE A 346 14.41 -1.02 -1.41
N PHE A 347 14.54 0.22 -1.87
CA PHE A 347 14.55 0.62 -3.28
C PHE A 347 15.98 0.94 -3.78
N GLU A 348 17.04 0.50 -3.10
CA GLU A 348 18.44 0.79 -3.46
C GLU A 348 18.75 0.50 -4.94
N GLY A 349 19.28 1.51 -5.65
CA GLY A 349 19.62 1.43 -7.07
C GLY A 349 18.43 1.61 -8.03
N LEU A 350 17.19 1.76 -7.53
CA LEU A 350 16.03 2.03 -8.38
C LEU A 350 16.11 3.45 -8.97
N GLN A 351 16.14 3.54 -10.29
CA GLN A 351 15.95 4.80 -11.01
C GLN A 351 14.45 5.12 -11.07
N CYS A 352 14.06 6.31 -10.62
CA CYS A 352 12.68 6.82 -10.68
C CYS A 352 12.67 8.17 -11.39
N HIS A 353 11.72 8.36 -12.30
CA HIS A 353 11.32 9.71 -12.73
C HIS A 353 10.42 10.34 -11.66
N GLY A 354 10.32 11.67 -11.68
CA GLY A 354 9.52 12.41 -10.72
C GLY A 354 10.34 12.77 -9.48
N VAL A 355 10.83 14.00 -9.47
CA VAL A 355 11.64 14.57 -8.40
C VAL A 355 10.97 15.85 -7.88
N PRO A 356 10.87 16.02 -6.54
CA PRO A 356 10.45 17.29 -5.97
C PRO A 356 11.61 18.29 -6.07
N GLU A 357 11.44 19.34 -6.88
CA GLU A 357 12.45 20.41 -6.98
C GLU A 357 12.23 21.46 -5.88
N TYR A 358 10.97 21.74 -5.56
CA TYR A 358 10.57 22.62 -4.46
C TYR A 358 9.49 21.94 -3.62
N VAL A 359 9.63 22.05 -2.30
CA VAL A 359 8.61 21.60 -1.35
C VAL A 359 8.35 22.75 -0.40
N ILE A 360 7.09 23.16 -0.33
CA ILE A 360 6.59 24.26 0.48
C ILE A 360 5.73 23.64 1.57
N VAL A 361 6.03 23.98 2.82
CA VAL A 361 5.32 23.51 4.02
C VAL A 361 4.85 24.74 4.78
N ARG A 362 3.54 24.82 5.06
CA ARG A 362 2.91 25.99 5.71
C ARG A 362 3.30 27.32 5.05
N GLY A 363 3.43 27.32 3.72
CA GLY A 363 3.83 28.48 2.91
C GLY A 363 5.31 28.87 2.95
N LYS A 364 6.17 28.11 3.64
CA LYS A 364 7.62 28.31 3.65
C LYS A 364 8.30 27.31 2.73
N ILE A 365 9.28 27.75 1.95
CA ILE A 365 10.09 26.87 1.09
C ILE A 365 11.02 26.06 1.99
N SER A 366 10.75 24.75 2.12
CA SER A 366 11.53 23.81 2.91
C SER A 366 12.50 22.97 2.08
N LEU A 367 12.24 22.79 0.77
CA LEU A 367 13.20 22.25 -0.20
C LEU A 367 13.31 23.20 -1.39
N GLU A 368 14.53 23.48 -1.84
CA GLU A 368 14.85 24.27 -3.03
C GLU A 368 16.06 23.66 -3.75
N ASP A 369 15.83 23.04 -4.91
CA ASP A 369 16.86 22.46 -5.78
C ASP A 369 17.84 21.52 -5.02
N GLY A 370 17.25 20.60 -4.24
CA GLY A 370 17.96 19.63 -3.38
C GLY A 370 18.44 20.18 -2.04
N ASN A 371 18.33 21.49 -1.78
CA ASN A 371 18.74 22.11 -0.52
C ASN A 371 17.59 22.10 0.49
N LEU A 372 17.63 21.15 1.43
CA LEU A 372 16.63 21.00 2.49
C LEU A 372 16.89 21.98 3.65
N ARG A 373 15.90 22.81 3.97
CA ARG A 373 15.93 23.83 5.03
C ARG A 373 14.67 23.71 5.89
N VAL A 374 14.79 23.02 7.00
CA VAL A 374 13.71 22.76 7.96
C VAL A 374 14.17 23.12 9.37
N ALA A 375 13.21 23.33 10.27
CA ALA A 375 13.46 23.50 11.70
C ALA A 375 12.62 22.50 12.52
N GLU A 376 13.15 22.10 13.66
CA GLU A 376 12.41 21.34 14.68
C GLU A 376 11.18 22.13 15.14
N GLY A 377 10.03 21.45 15.28
CA GLY A 377 8.77 22.04 15.75
C GLY A 377 8.14 23.08 14.82
N GLN A 378 8.55 23.16 13.53
CA GLN A 378 7.89 24.06 12.57
C GLN A 378 6.54 23.51 12.07
N GLY A 379 6.36 22.19 12.14
CA GLY A 379 5.10 21.51 11.86
C GLY A 379 4.08 21.71 12.99
N GLN A 380 2.82 21.41 12.74
CA GLN A 380 1.75 21.49 13.75
C GLN A 380 0.90 20.22 13.77
N PHE A 381 0.36 19.89 14.95
CA PHE A 381 -0.68 18.87 15.08
C PHE A 381 -1.97 19.34 14.37
N ILE A 382 -2.55 18.46 13.55
CA ILE A 382 -3.78 18.67 12.79
C ILE A 382 -4.86 17.74 13.36
N PRO A 383 -5.87 18.30 14.07
CA PRO A 383 -7.03 17.54 14.49
C PRO A 383 -7.76 16.92 13.30
N THR A 384 -8.09 15.64 13.42
CA THR A 384 -8.87 14.87 12.45
C THR A 384 -10.35 14.84 12.91
N PRO A 385 -11.29 15.48 12.20
CA PRO A 385 -12.67 15.59 12.67
C PRO A 385 -13.46 14.29 12.49
N LEU A 386 -14.41 14.06 13.38
CA LEU A 386 -15.30 12.90 13.36
C LEU A 386 -16.29 12.95 12.20
N LYS A 387 -16.82 11.78 11.82
CA LYS A 387 -17.77 11.57 10.71
C LYS A 387 -17.31 12.23 9.40
N PRO A 388 -16.08 11.95 8.91
CA PRO A 388 -15.61 12.47 7.63
C PRO A 388 -16.57 12.04 6.52
N ALA A 389 -17.14 13.01 5.81
CA ALA A 389 -18.20 12.80 4.82
C ALA A 389 -17.84 11.74 3.75
N PHE A 390 -16.58 11.66 3.34
CA PHE A 390 -16.11 10.66 2.37
C PHE A 390 -16.27 9.20 2.85
N VAL A 391 -16.33 8.96 4.16
CA VAL A 391 -16.52 7.64 4.77
C VAL A 391 -17.97 7.44 5.24
N TYR A 392 -18.58 8.47 5.84
CA TYR A 392 -19.90 8.36 6.49
C TYR A 392 -21.08 8.81 5.63
N GLU A 393 -20.86 9.66 4.61
CA GLU A 393 -21.91 10.12 3.69
C GLU A 393 -21.80 9.37 2.36
N THR A 394 -22.44 8.20 2.30
CA THR A 394 -22.55 7.47 1.03
C THR A 394 -23.54 8.18 0.10
N ASN A 395 -23.02 8.78 -0.98
CA ASN A 395 -23.82 9.40 -2.04
C ASN A 395 -24.94 8.46 -2.55
N GLY A 396 -26.16 8.66 -2.07
CA GLY A 396 -27.37 8.01 -2.58
C GLY A 396 -27.95 6.86 -1.74
N VAL A 397 -27.27 6.35 -0.71
CA VAL A 397 -27.93 5.47 0.27
C VAL A 397 -28.55 6.36 1.34
N LYS A 398 -29.86 6.62 1.21
CA LYS A 398 -30.63 7.05 2.36
C LYS A 398 -30.59 5.92 3.38
N ASN A 399 -29.96 6.14 4.53
CA ASN A 399 -30.29 5.38 5.72
C ASN A 399 -31.73 5.74 6.08
N ASN A 400 -32.70 4.94 5.62
CA ASN A 400 -34.05 4.96 6.15
C ASN A 400 -33.98 4.45 7.60
N HIS A 401 -33.67 5.33 8.55
CA HIS A 401 -33.89 5.10 9.98
C HIS A 401 -35.36 5.39 10.38
N ASP A 402 -36.30 5.15 9.46
CA ASP A 402 -37.74 5.38 9.59
C ASP A 402 -38.54 4.18 9.04
N VAL A 403 -38.17 2.96 9.46
CA VAL A 403 -38.90 1.68 9.28
C VAL A 403 -38.35 0.71 10.37
N ASP A 404 -39.08 0.15 11.34
CA ASP A 404 -40.47 0.31 11.77
C ASP A 404 -40.54 0.39 13.30
N ASP A 405 -41.28 1.35 13.86
CA ASP A 405 -41.70 1.32 15.28
C ASP A 405 -43.00 0.51 15.40
N HIS A 406 -42.95 -0.77 14.99
CA HIS A 406 -44.09 -1.67 15.09
C HIS A 406 -44.18 -2.29 16.48
N ASN A 407 -44.79 -1.50 17.37
CA ASN A 407 -45.35 -1.98 18.63
C ASN A 407 -46.25 -3.22 18.43
N GLY A 408 -46.19 -4.08 19.44
CA GLY A 408 -46.76 -5.43 19.50
C GLY A 408 -48.16 -5.65 18.93
N LEU A 409 -48.36 -6.89 18.47
CA LEU A 409 -49.69 -7.45 18.20
C LEU A 409 -50.60 -7.27 19.42
N GLU A 410 -51.84 -6.88 19.16
CA GLU A 410 -52.88 -6.79 20.18
C GLU A 410 -53.24 -8.18 20.74
N ASN A 411 -53.32 -8.25 22.07
CA ASN A 411 -54.26 -9.06 22.86
C ASN A 411 -54.70 -10.42 22.27
N LEU A 412 -53.88 -11.46 22.48
CA LEU A 412 -54.37 -12.83 22.66
C LEU A 412 -54.00 -13.32 24.06
N LYS A 413 -54.96 -13.19 24.97
CA LYS A 413 -54.91 -13.87 26.27
C LYS A 413 -55.10 -15.38 26.04
N LEU A 414 -54.14 -16.17 26.48
CA LEU A 414 -54.33 -17.58 26.81
C LEU A 414 -53.78 -17.79 28.22
N GLU A 415 -54.56 -18.48 29.04
CA GLU A 415 -54.33 -18.62 30.48
C GLU A 415 -53.33 -19.73 30.81
N GLU A 416 -52.96 -19.82 32.08
CA GLU A 416 -51.93 -20.70 32.63
C GLU A 416 -52.21 -22.20 32.39
N GLU A 417 -51.15 -22.99 32.21
CA GLU A 417 -50.97 -24.20 33.03
C GLU A 417 -49.50 -24.67 33.00
N LEU A 418 -48.85 -24.67 34.18
CA LEU A 418 -47.56 -25.32 34.41
C LEU A 418 -47.81 -26.78 34.77
N THR A 419 -47.19 -27.71 34.04
CA THR A 419 -47.10 -29.12 34.45
C THR A 419 -45.67 -29.64 34.29
N GLU A 420 -45.18 -30.34 35.32
CA GLU A 420 -43.86 -30.95 35.36
C GLU A 420 -43.89 -32.34 34.69
N ALA A 421 -42.81 -32.72 33.97
CA ALA A 421 -42.51 -34.13 33.65
C ALA A 421 -41.04 -34.34 33.24
N GLU A 422 -40.24 -34.73 34.23
CA GLU A 422 -39.23 -35.82 34.26
C GLU A 422 -38.17 -36.05 33.15
N ASP A 423 -37.01 -36.49 33.65
CA ASP A 423 -35.81 -37.00 32.98
C ASP A 423 -36.02 -37.92 31.77
N LEU A 424 -35.13 -37.82 30.77
CA LEU A 424 -34.67 -38.96 29.95
C LEU A 424 -33.39 -38.63 29.13
N HIS A 425 -32.24 -39.06 29.64
CA HIS A 425 -31.08 -39.49 28.83
C HIS A 425 -31.26 -40.99 28.47
N PRO A 426 -30.52 -41.62 27.52
CA PRO A 426 -29.41 -41.12 26.69
C PRO A 426 -29.50 -41.51 25.18
N ARG A 427 -28.49 -41.15 24.38
CA ARG A 427 -27.61 -42.12 23.65
C ARG A 427 -26.52 -41.42 22.82
N PHE A 428 -25.25 -41.73 23.14
CA PHE A 428 -24.12 -41.57 22.22
C PHE A 428 -24.18 -42.63 21.11
N VAL A 429 -23.61 -42.31 19.94
CA VAL A 429 -23.39 -43.27 18.84
C VAL A 429 -21.88 -43.34 18.57
N GLU A 430 -21.31 -44.54 18.72
CA GLU A 430 -19.91 -44.81 18.40
C GLU A 430 -19.71 -45.12 16.89
N PRO A 431 -18.51 -44.85 16.32
CA PRO A 431 -18.18 -45.24 14.96
C PRO A 431 -17.73 -46.72 14.89
N PRO A 432 -18.20 -47.53 13.92
CA PRO A 432 -17.78 -48.92 13.80
C PRO A 432 -16.35 -49.05 13.20
N GLN A 433 -15.51 -49.89 13.81
CA GLN A 433 -14.22 -50.29 13.26
C GLN A 433 -14.27 -51.64 12.52
N SER A 434 -13.56 -51.68 11.39
CA SER A 434 -12.88 -52.84 10.75
C SER A 434 -13.52 -54.23 10.73
N VAL A 435 -13.65 -54.79 9.52
CA VAL A 435 -13.57 -56.24 9.29
C VAL A 435 -12.28 -56.54 8.51
N SER A 436 -11.54 -57.56 8.94
CA SER A 436 -10.27 -57.98 8.35
C SER A 436 -10.43 -59.20 7.44
N GLY A 437 -9.53 -59.34 6.46
CA GLY A 437 -9.47 -60.50 5.57
C GLY A 437 -8.11 -60.54 4.87
N ALA A 438 -7.19 -61.38 5.37
CA ALA A 438 -5.81 -61.42 4.93
C ALA A 438 -5.54 -62.55 3.92
N SER A 439 -4.57 -62.34 3.04
CA SER A 439 -3.70 -63.42 2.55
C SER A 439 -2.29 -62.88 2.31
N GLN A 440 -1.28 -63.71 2.58
CA GLN A 440 0.14 -63.35 2.61
C GLN A 440 0.80 -63.63 1.24
N ALA A 441 1.89 -62.93 0.90
CA ALA A 441 3.24 -63.50 1.06
C ALA A 441 4.38 -62.69 0.40
N SER A 442 5.55 -62.82 1.03
CA SER A 442 6.92 -62.70 0.50
C SER A 442 7.50 -61.32 0.14
N CYS A 443 8.58 -61.00 0.85
CA CYS A 443 9.56 -59.98 0.49
C CYS A 443 10.59 -60.56 -0.50
N HIS A 444 11.16 -59.70 -1.35
CA HIS A 444 12.53 -59.84 -1.86
C HIS A 444 13.11 -58.46 -2.23
N THR A 445 14.42 -58.40 -2.39
CA THR A 445 15.24 -57.19 -2.20
C THR A 445 15.85 -56.61 -3.48
N ALA A 446 16.10 -55.30 -3.42
CA ALA A 446 17.20 -54.56 -4.06
C ALA A 446 17.16 -54.15 -5.55
N ARG A 447 17.52 -52.86 -5.74
CA ARG A 447 18.02 -52.16 -6.95
C ARG A 447 17.00 -51.90 -8.10
N GLY A 448 16.92 -50.68 -8.65
CA GLY A 448 17.60 -49.45 -8.22
C GLY A 448 17.26 -48.21 -9.05
N MET A 449 17.19 -47.05 -8.39
CA MET A 449 17.27 -45.72 -9.01
C MET A 449 18.71 -45.21 -8.90
N VAL A 450 19.19 -44.52 -9.94
CA VAL A 450 20.52 -43.87 -9.99
C VAL A 450 20.32 -42.41 -10.42
N PRO A 451 21.09 -41.43 -9.88
CA PRO A 451 20.59 -40.07 -9.70
C PRO A 451 21.29 -39.01 -10.55
N GLY A 452 20.75 -37.79 -10.51
CA GLY A 452 21.44 -36.56 -10.94
C GLY A 452 21.62 -35.60 -9.76
N SER A 453 22.69 -35.78 -8.98
CA SER A 453 23.06 -34.86 -7.89
C SER A 453 24.08 -33.82 -8.35
N ARG A 454 23.89 -32.56 -7.93
CA ARG A 454 24.99 -31.59 -7.78
C ARG A 454 25.03 -31.11 -6.34
N ASN A 455 26.17 -31.35 -5.71
CA ASN A 455 26.47 -31.03 -4.33
C ASN A 455 26.96 -29.57 -4.24
N LEU A 456 26.44 -28.82 -3.25
CA LEU A 456 26.89 -27.45 -2.93
C LEU A 456 27.39 -27.30 -1.48
N GLN A 457 27.84 -28.40 -0.87
CA GLN A 457 28.62 -28.41 0.36
C GLN A 457 30.09 -28.75 0.07
N GLN A 458 30.79 -27.80 -0.56
CA GLN A 458 32.24 -27.64 -0.40
C GLN A 458 32.55 -26.14 -0.21
N SER A 459 32.25 -25.66 1.00
CA SER A 459 32.73 -24.38 1.51
C SER A 459 33.82 -24.67 2.54
N SER A 460 35.08 -24.34 2.22
CA SER A 460 36.21 -24.52 3.12
C SER A 460 36.30 -23.33 4.10
N PHE A 461 35.50 -23.36 5.16
CA PHE A 461 35.67 -22.50 6.32
C PHE A 461 35.84 -23.37 7.57
N SER A 462 37.10 -23.59 7.95
CA SER A 462 37.44 -24.10 9.27
C SER A 462 37.29 -22.97 10.28
N ILE A 463 36.26 -23.05 11.13
CA ILE A 463 36.19 -22.23 12.34
C ILE A 463 37.06 -22.90 13.39
N SER A 464 38.18 -22.26 13.73
CA SER A 464 38.92 -22.55 14.95
C SER A 464 38.20 -21.89 16.13
N GLU A 465 37.87 -22.64 17.17
CA GLU A 465 37.48 -22.06 18.45
C GLU A 465 38.68 -21.31 19.06
N GLU A 466 38.48 -20.05 19.46
CA GLU A 466 39.30 -19.44 20.52
C GLU A 466 38.48 -18.37 21.27
N LEU A 467 38.66 -18.35 22.59
CA LEU A 467 37.75 -17.78 23.59
C LEU A 467 37.80 -16.25 23.74
N ASP A 468 36.75 -15.71 24.35
CA ASP A 468 36.57 -14.31 24.74
C ASP A 468 37.79 -13.67 25.42
N LYS A 469 38.21 -12.48 24.94
CA LYS A 469 38.86 -11.43 25.74
C LYS A 469 38.52 -10.02 25.22
N ASP A 470 38.14 -9.14 26.14
CA ASP A 470 37.86 -7.73 25.88
C ASP A 470 39.10 -6.92 25.46
N GLY A 471 38.94 -6.02 24.48
CA GLY A 471 39.96 -5.05 24.08
C GLY A 471 39.55 -4.20 22.86
N PRO A 472 39.97 -2.92 22.78
CA PRO A 472 39.56 -2.02 21.70
C PRO A 472 40.24 -2.36 20.37
N ARG A 473 39.45 -2.50 19.29
CA ARG A 473 39.96 -2.84 17.95
C ARG A 473 40.35 -1.59 17.15
N ALA A 474 41.57 -1.59 16.60
CA ALA A 474 42.04 -0.59 15.65
C ALA A 474 41.68 -0.97 14.19
N CYS A 475 41.29 0.00 13.38
CA CYS A 475 40.94 -0.20 11.97
C CYS A 475 42.20 -0.39 11.09
N ILE A 476 42.23 -1.45 10.27
CA ILE A 476 43.26 -1.68 9.25
C ILE A 476 42.62 -1.63 7.86
N ARG A 477 43.10 -0.72 7.03
CA ARG A 477 42.60 -0.45 5.67
C ARG A 477 43.43 -1.23 4.64
N VAL A 478 42.88 -2.31 4.09
CA VAL A 478 43.56 -3.13 3.08
C VAL A 478 43.63 -2.40 1.73
N ARG A 479 44.83 -2.28 1.17
CA ARG A 479 45.08 -1.89 -0.23
C ARG A 479 45.48 -3.13 -1.03
N ALA A 480 44.87 -3.28 -2.21
CA ALA A 480 45.21 -4.12 -3.38
C ALA A 480 46.17 -5.34 -3.23
N PRO A 481 45.77 -6.55 -3.68
CA PRO A 481 46.62 -7.75 -3.64
C PRO A 481 47.75 -7.72 -4.71
N PRO A 482 48.85 -8.49 -4.51
CA PRO A 482 50.07 -8.35 -5.31
C PRO A 482 50.18 -9.29 -6.54
N GLY A 483 50.49 -8.68 -7.71
CA GLY A 483 51.63 -9.05 -8.57
C GLY A 483 51.57 -10.27 -9.53
N GLY A 484 51.71 -10.00 -10.84
CA GLY A 484 52.05 -11.01 -11.87
C GLY A 484 52.30 -10.40 -13.27
N ARG A 485 53.42 -10.72 -13.94
CA ARG A 485 53.99 -9.96 -15.08
C ARG A 485 54.48 -10.85 -16.24
N SER A 486 54.68 -10.39 -17.50
CA SER A 486 54.02 -9.37 -18.37
C SER A 486 54.84 -9.19 -19.66
N SER A 487 54.30 -9.36 -20.89
CA SER A 487 55.07 -9.10 -22.13
C SER A 487 54.29 -8.75 -23.42
N GLN A 488 54.53 -7.52 -23.89
CA GLN A 488 54.71 -7.05 -25.29
C GLN A 488 53.60 -7.12 -26.37
N LEU A 489 53.12 -5.91 -26.74
CA LEU A 489 53.09 -5.30 -28.10
C LEU A 489 52.66 -6.14 -29.33
N CYS A 490 51.53 -5.78 -29.97
CA CYS A 490 51.54 -5.02 -31.25
C CYS A 490 50.14 -4.56 -31.74
N SER A 491 50.13 -3.45 -32.49
CA SER A 491 49.18 -2.96 -33.53
C SER A 491 47.66 -3.24 -33.51
N CYS A 492 46.89 -2.16 -33.71
CA CYS A 492 45.48 -2.13 -34.14
C CYS A 492 45.11 -3.09 -35.29
N THR A 493 43.92 -3.69 -35.21
CA THR A 493 42.93 -3.72 -36.31
C THR A 493 41.52 -3.94 -35.75
N GLN A 494 40.50 -3.46 -36.47
CA GLN A 494 39.09 -3.51 -36.06
C GLN A 494 38.52 -4.93 -36.11
N SER A 495 37.72 -5.34 -35.12
CA SER A 495 36.58 -6.26 -35.31
C SER A 495 35.67 -6.41 -34.08
N LYS A 496 34.35 -6.36 -34.34
CA LYS A 496 33.22 -6.91 -33.56
C LYS A 496 33.24 -6.79 -32.02
N VAL A 497 32.44 -5.84 -31.52
CA VAL A 497 31.79 -5.96 -30.20
C VAL A 497 30.84 -7.15 -30.25
N MET A 498 31.01 -8.14 -29.36
CA MET A 498 29.98 -9.15 -29.11
C MET A 498 28.91 -8.56 -28.19
N GLY A 499 27.65 -8.69 -28.58
CA GLY A 499 26.51 -8.15 -27.84
C GLY A 499 26.19 -8.91 -26.55
N ILE A 500 25.62 -8.17 -25.61
CA ILE A 500 25.03 -8.68 -24.37
C ILE A 500 23.88 -9.65 -24.71
N GLY A 501 23.78 -10.75 -23.96
CA GLY A 501 22.84 -11.83 -24.25
C GLY A 501 21.37 -11.37 -24.24
N SER A 502 20.69 -11.48 -25.38
CA SER A 502 19.25 -11.32 -25.48
C SER A 502 18.53 -12.59 -25.06
N SER A 503 17.42 -12.43 -24.32
CA SER A 503 16.45 -13.51 -24.10
C SER A 503 15.98 -14.08 -25.44
N SER A 504 16.22 -15.37 -25.65
CA SER A 504 15.82 -16.08 -26.87
C SER A 504 14.31 -16.27 -26.90
N ARG A 505 13.59 -15.34 -27.55
CA ARG A 505 12.21 -15.59 -27.98
C ARG A 505 12.22 -16.82 -28.89
N VAL A 506 11.50 -17.87 -28.49
CA VAL A 506 11.20 -18.99 -29.39
C VAL A 506 10.42 -18.43 -30.57
N SER A 507 10.92 -18.61 -31.79
CA SER A 507 10.26 -18.13 -33.00
C SER A 507 9.08 -19.03 -33.33
N VAL A 508 7.87 -18.59 -32.99
CA VAL A 508 6.62 -19.30 -33.28
C VAL A 508 6.37 -19.33 -34.79
N ASN A 509 6.17 -20.52 -35.36
CA ASN A 509 5.94 -20.68 -36.79
C ASN A 509 4.48 -20.41 -37.15
N MET A 510 4.15 -19.16 -37.46
CA MET A 510 2.81 -18.73 -37.86
C MET A 510 2.31 -19.29 -39.20
N ASN A 511 3.15 -20.05 -39.93
CA ASN A 511 2.81 -20.78 -41.15
C ASN A 511 2.90 -22.31 -40.96
N GLY A 512 3.01 -22.80 -39.72
CA GLY A 512 3.00 -24.23 -39.39
C GLY A 512 1.58 -24.81 -39.27
N PRO A 513 1.44 -26.14 -39.21
CA PRO A 513 0.14 -26.82 -39.20
C PRO A 513 -0.73 -26.43 -37.98
N VAL A 514 -0.13 -26.20 -36.81
CA VAL A 514 -0.85 -25.74 -35.60
C VAL A 514 -1.39 -24.32 -35.80
N ALA A 515 -0.63 -23.44 -36.45
CA ALA A 515 -1.08 -22.08 -36.75
C ALA A 515 -2.19 -22.05 -37.81
N GLU A 516 -2.18 -23.01 -38.73
CA GLU A 516 -3.27 -23.23 -39.69
C GLU A 516 -4.52 -23.77 -38.99
N PHE A 517 -4.41 -24.78 -38.12
CA PHE A 517 -5.51 -25.30 -37.30
C PHE A 517 -6.19 -24.18 -36.49
N VAL A 518 -5.42 -23.32 -35.81
CA VAL A 518 -5.97 -22.19 -35.04
C VAL A 518 -6.75 -21.22 -35.94
N LYS A 519 -6.22 -20.86 -37.11
CA LYS A 519 -6.91 -19.97 -38.07
C LYS A 519 -8.17 -20.61 -38.65
N GLN A 520 -8.12 -21.89 -39.02
CA GLN A 520 -9.27 -22.63 -39.55
C GLN A 520 -10.38 -22.76 -38.49
N THR A 521 -10.02 -23.03 -37.24
CA THR A 521 -10.96 -23.07 -36.11
C THR A 521 -11.59 -21.70 -35.85
N ILE A 522 -10.81 -20.63 -35.83
CA ILE A 522 -11.33 -19.25 -35.66
C ILE A 522 -12.28 -18.85 -36.80
N ALA A 523 -12.15 -19.47 -37.97
CA ALA A 523 -12.99 -19.25 -39.15
C ALA A 523 -14.15 -20.26 -39.30
N SER A 524 -14.25 -21.31 -38.47
CA SER A 524 -15.29 -22.35 -38.64
C SER A 524 -16.66 -21.90 -38.17
N ASP A 525 -16.71 -21.11 -37.08
CA ASP A 525 -17.93 -20.76 -36.37
C ASP A 525 -17.96 -19.28 -35.98
N LYS A 526 -19.17 -18.71 -35.84
CA LYS A 526 -19.34 -17.30 -35.44
C LYS A 526 -18.76 -17.00 -34.06
N ILE A 527 -18.76 -17.97 -33.14
CA ILE A 527 -18.25 -17.81 -31.77
C ILE A 527 -17.31 -18.99 -31.45
N VAL A 528 -16.05 -18.69 -31.16
CA VAL A 528 -15.00 -19.69 -30.91
C VAL A 528 -14.29 -19.36 -29.60
N ILE A 529 -14.16 -20.36 -28.73
CA ILE A 529 -13.55 -20.25 -27.40
C ILE A 529 -12.44 -21.29 -27.26
N PHE A 530 -11.18 -20.83 -27.17
CA PHE A 530 -10.11 -21.68 -26.67
C PHE A 530 -10.14 -21.64 -25.13
N SER A 531 -10.23 -22.82 -24.52
CA SER A 531 -10.64 -23.02 -23.12
C SER A 531 -9.71 -24.00 -22.41
N LYS A 532 -9.80 -24.04 -21.08
CA LYS A 532 -9.48 -25.23 -20.29
C LYS A 532 -10.60 -25.46 -19.27
N SER A 533 -11.05 -26.71 -19.10
CA SER A 533 -12.21 -27.08 -18.29
C SER A 533 -12.11 -26.66 -16.81
N TYR A 534 -10.90 -26.70 -16.26
CA TYR A 534 -10.59 -26.31 -14.89
C TYR A 534 -10.40 -24.79 -14.69
N CYS A 535 -10.53 -23.97 -15.74
CA CYS A 535 -10.32 -22.53 -15.67
C CYS A 535 -11.64 -21.77 -15.35
N PRO A 536 -11.75 -21.06 -14.21
CA PRO A 536 -12.97 -20.35 -13.83
C PRO A 536 -13.35 -19.22 -14.80
N TYR A 537 -12.37 -18.59 -15.44
CA TYR A 537 -12.59 -17.56 -16.47
C TYR A 537 -13.17 -18.14 -17.76
N CYS A 538 -12.81 -19.37 -18.13
CA CYS A 538 -13.40 -20.07 -19.28
C CYS A 538 -14.87 -20.39 -19.03
N THR A 539 -15.18 -20.94 -17.85
CA THR A 539 -16.56 -21.16 -17.39
C THR A 539 -17.37 -19.86 -17.33
N THR A 540 -16.74 -18.75 -16.94
CA THR A 540 -17.37 -17.42 -16.91
C THR A 540 -17.69 -16.92 -18.32
N ALA A 541 -16.82 -17.11 -19.31
CA ALA A 541 -17.07 -16.75 -20.70
C ALA A 541 -18.25 -17.55 -21.29
N LYS A 542 -18.18 -18.89 -21.19
CA LYS A 542 -19.22 -19.81 -21.69
C LYS A 542 -20.61 -19.45 -21.17
N LYS A 543 -20.73 -19.22 -19.86
CA LYS A 543 -21.98 -18.82 -19.19
C LYS A 543 -22.60 -17.53 -19.73
N GLN A 544 -21.86 -16.62 -20.37
CA GLN A 544 -22.49 -15.43 -20.97
C GLN A 544 -23.12 -15.75 -22.33
N PHE A 545 -22.50 -16.63 -23.13
CA PHE A 545 -23.09 -17.09 -24.40
C PHE A 545 -24.28 -18.04 -24.18
N GLU A 546 -24.22 -18.89 -23.16
CA GLU A 546 -25.35 -19.71 -22.69
C GLU A 546 -26.56 -18.85 -22.32
N LYS A 547 -26.37 -17.75 -21.56
CA LYS A 547 -27.45 -16.79 -21.22
C LYS A 547 -28.05 -16.09 -22.44
N LEU A 548 -27.24 -15.80 -23.46
CA LEU A 548 -27.71 -15.24 -24.73
C LEU A 548 -28.35 -16.29 -25.65
N ASN A 549 -28.40 -17.56 -25.23
CA ASN A 549 -28.87 -18.70 -26.02
C ASN A 549 -28.17 -18.81 -27.39
N LYS A 550 -26.85 -18.56 -27.41
CA LYS A 550 -26.01 -18.63 -28.62
C LYS A 550 -25.12 -19.87 -28.57
N ALA A 551 -25.12 -20.65 -29.64
CA ALA A 551 -24.17 -21.75 -29.83
C ALA A 551 -22.75 -21.20 -30.02
N PHE A 552 -21.76 -21.91 -29.49
CA PHE A 552 -20.33 -21.59 -29.62
C PHE A 552 -19.50 -22.86 -29.73
N THR A 553 -18.41 -22.80 -30.50
CA THR A 553 -17.43 -23.88 -30.58
C THR A 553 -16.38 -23.70 -29.48
N CYS A 554 -16.12 -24.76 -28.72
CA CYS A 554 -15.17 -24.75 -27.61
C CYS A 554 -14.05 -25.77 -27.83
N ILE A 555 -12.80 -25.31 -27.80
CA ILE A 555 -11.60 -26.15 -27.86
C ILE A 555 -10.97 -26.20 -26.48
N GLU A 556 -11.14 -27.31 -25.77
CA GLU A 556 -10.42 -27.58 -24.51
C GLU A 556 -8.97 -27.97 -24.84
N LEU A 557 -8.02 -27.13 -24.44
CA LEU A 557 -6.63 -27.27 -24.82
C LEU A 557 -5.90 -28.40 -24.08
N GLU A 558 -6.31 -28.73 -22.85
CA GLU A 558 -5.71 -29.80 -22.05
C GLU A 558 -5.93 -31.21 -22.62
N ASN A 559 -6.89 -31.37 -23.53
CA ASN A 559 -7.17 -32.63 -24.22
C ASN A 559 -6.35 -32.80 -25.52
N ARG A 560 -5.32 -31.97 -25.72
CA ARG A 560 -4.50 -31.96 -26.94
C ARG A 560 -3.01 -31.95 -26.64
N ASP A 561 -2.27 -32.80 -27.35
CA ASP A 561 -0.81 -32.90 -27.23
C ASP A 561 -0.08 -31.61 -27.71
N ASP A 562 -0.68 -30.87 -28.65
CA ASP A 562 -0.17 -29.60 -29.18
C ASP A 562 -0.60 -28.35 -28.38
N CYS A 563 -1.14 -28.52 -27.17
CA CYS A 563 -1.61 -27.45 -26.28
C CYS A 563 -0.62 -26.27 -26.17
N ASN A 564 0.67 -26.55 -25.96
CA ASN A 564 1.68 -25.51 -25.77
C ASN A 564 1.89 -24.67 -27.03
N GLU A 565 1.91 -25.31 -28.21
CA GLU A 565 2.08 -24.66 -29.51
C GLU A 565 0.85 -23.82 -29.88
N ILE A 566 -0.36 -24.33 -29.60
CA ILE A 566 -1.60 -23.54 -29.75
C ILE A 566 -1.55 -22.31 -28.85
N GLN A 567 -1.14 -22.45 -27.58
CA GLN A 567 -1.02 -21.33 -26.67
C GLN A 567 0.05 -20.31 -27.12
N ASP A 568 1.14 -20.75 -27.76
CA ASP A 568 2.14 -19.87 -28.36
C ASP A 568 1.62 -19.11 -29.60
N VAL A 569 0.89 -19.78 -30.50
CA VAL A 569 0.20 -19.13 -31.64
C VAL A 569 -0.84 -18.11 -31.16
N LEU A 570 -1.69 -18.49 -30.20
CA LEU A 570 -2.66 -17.57 -29.58
C LEU A 570 -1.96 -16.41 -28.87
N GLY A 571 -0.81 -16.66 -28.25
CA GLY A 571 0.05 -15.63 -27.65
C GLY A 571 0.52 -14.59 -28.67
N GLN A 572 0.92 -15.03 -29.87
CA GLN A 572 1.32 -14.13 -30.95
C GLN A 572 0.12 -13.41 -31.61
N MET A 573 -1.05 -14.05 -31.71
CA MET A 573 -2.26 -13.46 -32.31
C MET A 573 -3.00 -12.49 -31.39
N THR A 574 -3.00 -12.74 -30.08
CA THR A 574 -3.86 -12.05 -29.09
C THR A 574 -3.09 -11.38 -27.95
N GLY A 575 -1.75 -11.39 -28.02
CA GLY A 575 -0.85 -10.75 -27.06
C GLY A 575 -0.56 -11.55 -25.78
N ALA A 576 -1.23 -12.67 -25.50
CA ALA A 576 -0.92 -13.51 -24.35
C ALA A 576 -1.41 -14.97 -24.49
N ARG A 577 -0.69 -15.89 -23.82
CA ARG A 577 -0.86 -17.35 -23.93
C ARG A 577 -2.02 -17.93 -23.09
N SER A 578 -2.61 -17.16 -22.19
CA SER A 578 -3.61 -17.63 -21.23
C SER A 578 -4.98 -17.90 -21.86
N VAL A 579 -5.78 -18.76 -21.23
CA VAL A 579 -7.19 -19.02 -21.60
C VAL A 579 -8.15 -18.28 -20.63
N PRO A 580 -9.39 -17.96 -21.04
CA PRO A 580 -9.96 -18.19 -22.37
C PRO A 580 -9.43 -17.21 -23.41
N ARG A 581 -9.47 -17.62 -24.69
CA ARG A 581 -9.37 -16.70 -25.82
C ARG A 581 -10.65 -16.81 -26.65
N VAL A 582 -11.42 -15.73 -26.65
CA VAL A 582 -12.74 -15.69 -27.28
C VAL A 582 -12.67 -14.87 -28.56
N PHE A 583 -13.19 -15.46 -29.63
CA PHE A 583 -13.29 -14.86 -30.95
C PHE A 583 -14.75 -14.79 -31.38
N ILE A 584 -15.15 -13.68 -32.01
CA ILE A 584 -16.45 -13.51 -32.65
C ILE A 584 -16.23 -12.99 -34.07
N ASP A 585 -16.85 -13.62 -35.07
CA ASP A 585 -16.64 -13.34 -36.51
C ASP A 585 -15.14 -13.24 -36.88
N GLY A 586 -14.35 -14.20 -36.40
CA GLY A 586 -12.91 -14.27 -36.60
C GLY A 586 -12.06 -13.22 -35.86
N LYS A 587 -12.67 -12.25 -35.17
CA LYS A 587 -11.97 -11.18 -34.43
C LYS A 587 -11.78 -11.57 -32.98
N PHE A 588 -10.60 -11.30 -32.42
CA PHE A 588 -10.34 -11.50 -30.99
C PHE A 588 -11.08 -10.44 -30.15
N ILE A 589 -11.85 -10.90 -29.15
CA ILE A 589 -12.72 -10.03 -28.35
C ILE A 589 -12.21 -9.88 -26.91
N GLY A 590 -11.50 -10.88 -26.37
CA GLY A 590 -10.87 -10.81 -25.06
C GLY A 590 -10.84 -12.14 -24.29
N GLY A 591 -10.60 -12.03 -22.98
CA GLY A 591 -10.70 -13.10 -22.00
C GLY A 591 -12.06 -13.16 -21.29
N GLY A 592 -12.12 -13.88 -20.17
CA GLY A 592 -13.38 -14.14 -19.46
C GLY A 592 -14.04 -12.89 -18.88
N ASP A 593 -13.24 -11.98 -18.32
CA ASP A 593 -13.73 -10.72 -17.77
C ASP A 593 -14.12 -9.71 -18.84
N ASP A 594 -13.47 -9.73 -20.01
CA ASP A 594 -13.84 -8.90 -21.16
C ASP A 594 -15.22 -9.30 -21.70
N VAL A 595 -15.46 -10.61 -21.89
CA VAL A 595 -16.77 -11.13 -22.30
C VAL A 595 -17.85 -10.83 -21.25
N LYS A 596 -17.53 -10.94 -19.95
CA LYS A 596 -18.44 -10.56 -18.86
C LYS A 596 -18.76 -9.07 -18.86
N ARG A 597 -17.77 -8.21 -19.12
CA ARG A 597 -17.94 -6.75 -19.25
C ARG A 597 -18.83 -6.39 -20.45
N LEU A 598 -18.59 -7.02 -21.60
CA LEU A 598 -19.40 -6.85 -22.81
C LEU A 598 -20.83 -7.39 -22.65
N TYR A 599 -21.05 -8.43 -21.85
CA TYR A 599 -22.40 -8.89 -21.51
C TYR A 599 -23.11 -7.82 -20.66
N ASN A 600 -22.45 -7.32 -19.62
CA ASN A 600 -23.04 -6.37 -18.66
C ASN A 600 -23.39 -5.00 -19.28
N ASN A 601 -22.67 -4.54 -20.30
CA ASN A 601 -22.97 -3.28 -20.99
C ASN A 601 -23.89 -3.46 -22.23
N GLY A 602 -24.33 -4.69 -22.53
CA GLY A 602 -25.20 -5.02 -23.65
C GLY A 602 -24.51 -5.05 -25.03
N GLU A 603 -23.21 -4.84 -25.12
CA GLU A 603 -22.48 -4.86 -26.39
C GLU A 603 -22.25 -6.29 -26.91
N LEU A 604 -22.11 -7.28 -26.02
CA LEU A 604 -21.92 -8.68 -26.41
C LEU A 604 -23.09 -9.18 -27.27
N GLN A 605 -24.33 -8.79 -26.92
CA GLN A 605 -25.52 -9.14 -27.70
C GLN A 605 -25.42 -8.60 -29.13
N ARG A 606 -25.00 -7.35 -29.32
CA ARG A 606 -24.82 -6.72 -30.63
C ARG A 606 -23.68 -7.34 -31.45
N LEU A 607 -22.70 -7.98 -30.80
CA LEU A 607 -21.60 -8.68 -31.46
C LEU A 607 -22.00 -10.10 -31.92
N VAL A 608 -22.98 -10.74 -31.27
CA VAL A 608 -23.41 -12.11 -31.59
C VAL A 608 -24.71 -12.19 -32.41
N GLU A 609 -25.45 -11.10 -32.52
CA GLU A 609 -26.49 -10.89 -33.54
C GLU A 609 -25.87 -10.85 -34.94
#